data_AF-A0AAN6YZ28-F1
#
_entry.id   AF-A0AAN6YZ28-F1
#
_cell.length_a   1.000
_cell.length_b   1.000
_cell.length_c   1.000
_cell.angle_alpha   90.00
_cell.angle_beta   90.00
_cell.angle_gamma   90.00
#
_symmetry.space_group_name_H-M   'P 1'
#
loop_
_entity.id
_entity.type
_entity.pdbx_description
1 polymer ?
#
loop_
_entity_poly.entity_id
_entity_poly.type
_entity_poly.pdbx_seq_one_letter_code
_entity_poly.pdbx_strand_id
1 'polypeptide(L)'
;MTPTQLPTWTHPVAEAVDDAPLPPPAEVKDSIPPFHLHGERNCGDHVHDPNSPSYFVRYLALHGRDLSSSWTMSCTNCHARTTLNRLHDLPCGDLICRGCLLVKVLTVKLSIERNRDKLHDVRMQLVDNHNALFYPPSEQPLNARDKRMLLRRDAQLRQSMARLAGFTCCGTNMQLGRFLACMGATASRELWLAMRWMADDPKAHRACAWPDCGAYLPVCCRYVVPGEAGRRWYCVTCQGNSMDCARTWPAAPNVFPYLPRGQPALTPCR
;
A
#
# COMPACT_ATOMS: atom_id res chain seq x y z
N MET A 1 -66.36 29.94 -10.53
CA MET A 1 -65.05 29.37 -10.91
C MET A 1 -64.00 30.02 -10.03
N THR A 2 -63.62 29.30 -8.98
CA THR A 2 -62.66 29.75 -7.96
C THR A 2 -61.52 28.73 -7.96
N PRO A 3 -60.27 29.14 -8.22
CA PRO A 3 -59.15 28.21 -8.30
C PRO A 3 -58.76 27.75 -6.89
N THR A 4 -58.76 26.43 -6.70
CA THR A 4 -58.30 25.75 -5.49
C THR A 4 -56.80 26.02 -5.28
N GLN A 5 -56.46 26.75 -4.23
CA GLN A 5 -55.07 26.88 -3.76
C GLN A 5 -54.62 25.55 -3.14
N LEU A 6 -53.57 24.95 -3.71
CA LEU A 6 -52.84 23.83 -3.11
C LEU A 6 -52.04 24.34 -1.90
N PRO A 7 -51.94 23.56 -0.81
CA PRO A 7 -51.21 23.98 0.38
C PRO A 7 -49.72 24.11 0.09
N THR A 8 -49.16 25.26 0.42
CA THR A 8 -47.72 25.50 0.51
C THR A 8 -47.12 24.59 1.58
N TRP A 9 -46.49 23.51 1.14
CA TRP A 9 -45.56 22.76 1.96
C TRP A 9 -44.29 23.59 2.11
N THR A 10 -44.20 24.33 3.22
CA THR A 10 -42.92 24.85 3.70
C THR A 10 -42.06 23.66 4.09
N HIS A 11 -41.14 23.25 3.22
CA HIS A 11 -40.05 22.38 3.61
C HIS A 11 -39.21 23.10 4.68
N PRO A 12 -39.00 22.51 5.86
CA PRO A 12 -38.05 23.05 6.82
C PRO A 12 -36.66 23.06 6.18
N VAL A 13 -36.00 24.20 6.27
CA VAL A 13 -34.58 24.37 5.96
C VAL A 13 -33.79 23.48 6.93
N ALA A 14 -33.37 22.31 6.44
CA ALA A 14 -32.30 21.49 6.99
C ALA A 14 -31.89 20.47 5.92
N GLU A 15 -31.28 20.93 4.83
CA GLU A 15 -30.44 20.05 4.02
C GLU A 15 -29.23 19.70 4.89
N ALA A 16 -29.30 18.53 5.52
CA ALA A 16 -28.24 17.97 6.30
C ALA A 16 -26.98 17.87 5.43
N VAL A 17 -25.89 18.44 5.94
CA VAL A 17 -24.52 18.32 5.45
C VAL A 17 -23.97 16.89 5.75
N ASP A 18 -24.86 15.90 5.90
CA ASP A 18 -24.56 14.57 6.47
C ASP A 18 -23.91 13.60 5.47
N ASP A 19 -23.90 13.92 4.18
CA ASP A 19 -23.45 12.99 3.13
C ASP A 19 -22.02 13.25 2.61
N ALA A 20 -21.32 14.25 3.15
CA ALA A 20 -19.90 14.44 2.84
C ALA A 20 -19.08 13.32 3.50
N PRO A 21 -18.17 12.64 2.78
CA PRO A 21 -17.30 11.64 3.40
C PRO A 21 -16.52 12.31 4.53
N LEU A 22 -16.86 11.96 5.77
CA LEU A 22 -16.18 12.48 6.94
C LEU A 22 -14.68 12.20 6.79
N PRO A 23 -13.82 13.21 6.99
CA PRO A 23 -12.38 12.95 7.02
C PRO A 23 -12.10 11.86 8.05
N PRO A 24 -11.11 10.98 7.80
CA PRO A 24 -10.80 9.94 8.75
C PRO A 24 -10.37 10.58 10.08
N PRO A 25 -10.61 9.91 11.22
CA PRO A 25 -10.05 10.34 12.49
C PRO A 25 -8.54 10.58 12.39
N ALA A 26 -8.01 11.49 13.22
CA ALA A 26 -6.61 11.90 13.17
C ALA A 26 -5.65 10.70 13.19
N GLU A 27 -5.90 9.72 14.06
CA GLU A 27 -5.11 8.49 14.18
C GLU A 27 -5.02 7.69 12.86
N VAL A 28 -6.12 7.61 12.11
CA VAL A 28 -6.14 6.96 10.80
C VAL A 28 -5.42 7.82 9.77
N LYS A 29 -5.65 9.14 9.79
CA LYS A 29 -5.00 10.08 8.88
C LYS A 29 -3.47 10.02 9.01
N ASP A 30 -2.96 9.94 10.23
CA ASP A 30 -1.52 9.88 10.53
C ASP A 30 -0.88 8.56 10.10
N SER A 31 -1.68 7.49 9.97
CA SER A 31 -1.21 6.20 9.45
C SER A 31 -1.05 6.16 7.92
N ILE A 32 -1.63 7.14 7.22
CA ILE A 32 -1.64 7.22 5.76
C ILE A 32 -0.55 8.20 5.31
N PRO A 33 0.41 7.79 4.45
CA PRO A 33 1.40 8.71 3.94
C PRO A 33 0.75 9.91 3.23
N PRO A 34 1.32 11.12 3.36
CA PRO A 34 0.76 12.32 2.73
C PRO A 34 1.03 12.34 1.23
N PHE A 35 0.35 11.46 0.46
CA PHE A 35 0.62 11.23 -0.97
C PHE A 35 0.58 12.51 -1.82
N HIS A 36 -0.25 13.49 -1.45
CA HIS A 36 -0.35 14.79 -2.11
C HIS A 36 0.95 15.63 -2.02
N LEU A 37 1.82 15.33 -1.07
CA LEU A 37 3.14 15.96 -0.94
C LEU A 37 4.21 15.23 -1.75
N HIS A 38 3.97 13.99 -2.18
CA HIS A 38 4.93 13.16 -2.90
C HIS A 38 5.08 13.58 -4.36
N GLY A 39 6.30 13.49 -4.90
CA GLY A 39 6.57 13.84 -6.28
C GLY A 39 8.06 13.94 -6.60
N GLU A 40 8.33 14.33 -7.84
CA GLU A 40 9.71 14.48 -8.33
C GLU A 40 10.52 15.51 -7.55
N ARG A 41 9.87 16.55 -7.01
CA ARG A 41 10.52 17.58 -6.19
C ARG A 41 11.20 17.04 -4.93
N ASN A 42 10.80 15.86 -4.44
CA ASN A 42 11.43 15.22 -3.28
C ASN A 42 12.52 14.20 -3.70
N CYS A 43 12.76 14.03 -5.00
CA CYS A 43 13.83 13.17 -5.52
C CYS A 43 15.15 13.93 -5.49
N GLY A 44 16.12 13.44 -4.71
CA GLY A 44 17.33 14.20 -4.38
C GLY A 44 17.62 14.21 -2.88
N ASP A 45 16.57 14.12 -2.06
CA ASP A 45 16.63 14.25 -0.60
C ASP A 45 16.25 12.95 0.12
N HIS A 46 16.11 11.83 -0.61
CA HIS A 46 15.80 10.55 0.01
C HIS A 46 17.00 9.98 0.76
N VAL A 47 16.72 9.30 1.87
CA VAL A 47 17.75 8.64 2.66
C VAL A 47 18.23 7.40 1.92
N HIS A 48 19.52 7.40 1.63
CA HIS A 48 20.23 6.23 1.13
C HIS A 48 20.56 5.27 2.27
N ASP A 49 20.56 3.97 1.99
CA ASP A 49 20.89 2.96 3.00
C ASP A 49 22.40 2.97 3.26
N PRO A 50 22.86 3.32 4.48
CA PRO A 50 24.28 3.36 4.81
C PRO A 50 24.94 1.98 4.79
N ASN A 51 24.16 0.89 4.84
CA ASN A 51 24.65 -0.47 4.74
C ASN A 51 24.51 -1.04 3.32
N SER A 52 24.07 -0.23 2.36
CA SER A 52 23.95 -0.67 0.98
C SER A 52 25.32 -1.10 0.44
N PRO A 53 25.42 -2.28 -0.19
CA PRO A 53 26.66 -2.72 -0.84
C PRO A 53 26.99 -1.88 -2.09
N SER A 54 26.11 -0.96 -2.48
CA SER A 54 26.33 -0.08 -3.62
C SER A 54 27.56 0.82 -3.40
N TYR A 55 28.20 1.19 -4.51
CA TYR A 55 29.32 2.13 -4.54
C TYR A 55 29.01 3.48 -3.87
N PHE A 56 27.73 3.81 -3.69
CA PHE A 56 27.24 5.03 -3.07
C PHE A 56 27.79 5.26 -1.65
N VAL A 57 27.76 4.23 -0.78
CA VAL A 57 28.23 4.37 0.62
C VAL A 57 29.73 4.65 0.67
N ARG A 58 30.51 3.96 -0.17
CA ARG A 58 31.95 4.22 -0.33
C ARG A 58 32.21 5.63 -0.84
N TYR A 59 31.37 6.11 -1.77
CA TYR A 59 31.54 7.44 -2.38
C TYR A 59 31.19 8.57 -1.40
N LEU A 60 30.08 8.44 -0.66
CA LEU A 60 29.71 9.40 0.39
C LEU A 60 30.76 9.46 1.50
N ALA A 61 31.33 8.31 1.89
CA ALA A 61 32.38 8.26 2.91
C ALA A 61 33.65 8.98 2.48
N LEU A 62 33.95 9.00 1.17
CA LEU A 62 35.15 9.63 0.62
C LEU A 62 34.99 11.12 0.32
N HIS A 63 33.78 11.58 -0.04
CA HIS A 63 33.57 12.90 -0.63
C HIS A 63 32.54 13.77 0.09
N GLY A 64 31.89 13.28 1.15
CA GLY A 64 30.88 14.01 1.90
C GLY A 64 29.54 14.15 1.14
N ARG A 65 28.49 14.61 1.83
CA ARG A 65 27.13 14.74 1.24
C ARG A 65 26.99 15.91 0.26
N ASP A 66 27.80 16.95 0.44
CA ASP A 66 27.68 18.23 -0.29
C ASP A 66 27.98 18.13 -1.79
N LEU A 67 28.64 17.07 -2.24
CA LEU A 67 28.97 16.90 -3.66
C LEU A 67 27.98 16.01 -4.41
N SER A 68 27.04 15.33 -3.75
CA SER A 68 26.15 14.34 -4.40
C SER A 68 25.29 14.88 -5.55
N SER A 69 25.08 16.20 -5.63
CA SER A 69 24.38 16.89 -6.72
C SER A 69 25.26 17.20 -7.94
N SER A 70 26.59 17.20 -7.80
CA SER A 70 27.54 17.50 -8.89
C SER A 70 28.04 16.25 -9.61
N TRP A 71 28.00 15.09 -8.96
CA TRP A 71 28.43 13.83 -9.56
C TRP A 71 27.29 13.15 -10.31
N THR A 72 27.56 12.74 -11.56
CA THR A 72 26.60 11.94 -12.35
C THR A 72 27.04 10.49 -12.45
N MET A 73 26.09 9.58 -12.23
CA MET A 73 26.26 8.15 -12.41
C MET A 73 25.17 7.61 -13.34
N SER A 74 25.47 6.48 -13.98
CA SER A 74 24.52 5.81 -14.87
C SER A 74 23.56 4.94 -14.06
N CYS A 75 22.27 5.03 -14.37
CA CYS A 75 21.27 4.07 -13.90
C CYS A 75 21.65 2.65 -14.34
N THR A 76 21.63 1.69 -13.43
CA THR A 76 21.95 0.28 -13.73
C THR A 76 21.02 -0.30 -14.80
N ASN A 77 19.74 0.10 -14.81
CA ASN A 77 18.73 -0.53 -15.68
C ASN A 77 18.63 0.11 -17.07
N CYS A 78 18.69 1.44 -17.16
CA CYS A 78 18.47 2.15 -18.44
C CYS A 78 19.70 2.92 -18.93
N HIS A 79 20.81 2.88 -18.19
CA HIS A 79 22.07 3.58 -18.49
C HIS A 79 21.98 5.11 -18.63
N ALA A 80 20.80 5.71 -18.38
CA ALA A 80 20.64 7.15 -18.33
C ALA A 80 21.52 7.73 -17.22
N ARG A 81 22.26 8.80 -17.54
CA ARG A 81 23.09 9.52 -16.57
C ARG A 81 22.22 10.46 -15.75
N THR A 82 22.40 10.44 -14.44
CA THR A 82 21.63 11.23 -13.48
C THR A 82 22.53 11.58 -12.31
N THR A 83 22.25 12.71 -11.66
CA THR A 83 22.98 13.12 -10.45
C THR A 83 22.83 12.06 -9.37
N LEU A 84 23.90 11.82 -8.61
CA LEU A 84 23.95 10.71 -7.66
C LEU A 84 22.82 10.78 -6.63
N ASN A 85 22.50 11.98 -6.14
CA ASN A 85 21.40 12.22 -5.21
C ASN A 85 20.00 11.86 -5.78
N ARG A 86 19.85 11.81 -7.11
CA ARG A 86 18.60 11.43 -7.80
C ARG A 86 18.56 9.94 -8.20
N LEU A 87 19.60 9.17 -7.87
CA LEU A 87 19.61 7.71 -7.99
C LEU A 87 19.09 7.07 -6.69
N HIS A 88 18.45 5.92 -6.83
CA HIS A 88 17.85 5.16 -5.73
C HIS A 88 18.63 3.87 -5.58
N ASP A 89 19.30 3.69 -4.44
CA ASP A 89 20.07 2.49 -4.15
C ASP A 89 19.15 1.33 -3.74
N LEU A 90 19.30 0.19 -4.39
CA LEU A 90 18.61 -1.03 -3.98
C LEU A 90 19.54 -1.83 -3.05
N PRO A 91 18.98 -2.64 -2.12
CA PRO A 91 19.80 -3.47 -1.24
C PRO A 91 20.69 -4.50 -1.96
N CYS A 92 20.38 -4.84 -3.22
CA CYS A 92 21.24 -5.68 -4.06
C CYS A 92 22.47 -4.96 -4.62
N GLY A 93 22.60 -3.64 -4.43
CA GLY A 93 23.70 -2.81 -4.94
C GLY A 93 23.37 -2.01 -6.21
N ASP A 94 22.23 -2.29 -6.87
CA ASP A 94 21.82 -1.54 -8.06
C ASP A 94 21.47 -0.09 -7.74
N LEU A 95 21.79 0.82 -8.66
CA LEU A 95 21.43 2.24 -8.59
C LEU A 95 20.44 2.55 -9.71
N ILE A 96 19.19 2.88 -9.37
CA ILE A 96 18.15 3.11 -10.38
C ILE A 96 17.70 4.58 -10.41
N CYS A 97 17.48 5.12 -11.60
CA CYS A 97 16.86 6.44 -11.75
C CYS A 97 15.37 6.39 -11.38
N ARG A 98 14.76 7.56 -11.16
CA ARG A 98 13.33 7.69 -10.87
C ARG A 98 12.44 7.01 -11.92
N GLY A 99 12.78 7.11 -13.20
CA GLY A 99 12.02 6.44 -14.27
C GLY A 99 11.99 4.92 -14.07
N CYS A 100 13.15 4.31 -13.79
CA CYS A 100 13.23 2.88 -13.49
C CYS A 100 12.56 2.50 -12.17
N LEU A 101 12.57 3.38 -11.16
CA LEU A 101 11.79 3.18 -9.92
C LEU A 101 10.29 3.05 -10.21
N LEU A 102 9.74 3.94 -11.03
CA LEU A 102 8.33 3.87 -11.44
C LEU A 102 8.01 2.58 -12.21
N VAL A 103 8.92 2.13 -13.08
CA VAL A 103 8.80 0.82 -13.76
C VAL A 103 8.79 -0.34 -12.76
N LYS A 104 9.61 -0.30 -11.69
CA LYS A 104 9.58 -1.32 -10.64
C LYS A 104 8.25 -1.33 -9.90
N VAL A 105 7.67 -0.17 -9.58
CA VAL A 105 6.34 -0.10 -8.95
C VAL A 105 5.24 -0.65 -9.85
N LEU A 106 5.28 -0.32 -11.15
CA LEU A 106 4.37 -0.91 -12.12
C LEU A 106 4.55 -2.44 -12.20
N THR A 107 5.79 -2.91 -12.13
CA THR A 107 6.10 -4.35 -12.11
C THR A 107 5.52 -5.05 -10.88
N VAL A 108 5.57 -4.41 -9.70
CA VAL A 108 4.94 -4.94 -8.48
C VAL A 108 3.45 -5.15 -8.70
N LYS A 109 2.74 -4.14 -9.20
CA LYS A 109 1.31 -4.25 -9.55
C LYS A 109 1.06 -5.46 -10.45
N LEU A 110 1.72 -5.50 -11.61
CA LEU A 110 1.49 -6.52 -12.61
C LEU A 110 1.85 -7.92 -12.10
N SER A 111 2.85 -8.02 -11.22
CA SER A 111 3.27 -9.28 -10.63
C SER A 111 2.25 -9.81 -9.64
N ILE A 112 1.64 -8.94 -8.82
CA ILE A 112 0.56 -9.32 -7.91
C ILE A 112 -0.66 -9.81 -8.70
N GLU A 113 -1.06 -9.09 -9.75
CA GLU A 113 -2.18 -9.46 -10.62
C GLU A 113 -1.91 -10.81 -11.31
N ARG A 114 -0.72 -10.99 -11.89
CA ARG A 114 -0.34 -12.20 -12.60
C ARG A 114 -0.19 -13.43 -11.71
N ASN A 115 0.27 -13.26 -10.47
CA ASN A 115 0.55 -14.36 -9.55
C ASN A 115 -0.51 -14.51 -8.46
N ARG A 116 -1.71 -13.98 -8.69
CA ARG A 116 -2.76 -13.88 -7.66
C ARG A 116 -3.07 -15.20 -6.95
N ASP A 117 -3.28 -16.28 -7.69
CA ASP A 117 -3.64 -17.58 -7.09
C ASP A 117 -2.47 -18.15 -6.27
N LYS A 118 -1.25 -18.07 -6.81
CA LYS A 118 -0.04 -18.48 -6.08
C LYS A 118 0.20 -17.66 -4.83
N LEU A 119 -0.07 -16.36 -4.89
CA LEU A 119 -0.01 -15.47 -3.73
C LEU A 119 -1.06 -15.86 -2.69
N HIS A 120 -2.27 -16.22 -3.11
CA HIS A 120 -3.30 -16.72 -2.22
C HIS A 120 -2.85 -18.02 -1.53
N ASP A 121 -2.30 -18.98 -2.26
CA ASP A 121 -1.80 -20.24 -1.70
C ASP A 121 -0.69 -20.01 -0.67
N VAL A 122 0.28 -19.13 -0.98
CA VAL A 122 1.36 -18.77 -0.05
C VAL A 122 0.79 -18.10 1.21
N ARG A 123 -0.25 -17.26 1.06
CA ARG A 123 -0.92 -16.64 2.21
C ARG A 123 -1.64 -17.65 3.08
N MET A 124 -2.35 -18.61 2.49
CA MET A 124 -3.00 -19.67 3.26
C MET A 124 -1.97 -20.49 4.04
N GLN A 125 -0.83 -20.81 3.43
CA GLN A 125 0.27 -21.46 4.14
C GLN A 125 0.87 -20.59 5.27
N LEU A 126 0.95 -19.28 5.10
CA LEU A 126 1.37 -18.37 6.19
C LEU A 126 0.37 -18.37 7.34
N VAL A 127 -0.94 -18.41 7.05
CA VAL A 127 -2.00 -18.51 8.06
C VAL A 127 -1.90 -19.83 8.81
N ASP A 128 -1.73 -20.95 8.10
CA ASP A 128 -1.59 -22.27 8.72
C ASP A 128 -0.34 -22.35 9.59
N ASN A 129 0.78 -21.80 9.12
CA ASN A 129 2.03 -21.75 9.87
C ASN A 129 1.92 -20.85 11.11
N HIS A 130 1.22 -19.72 11.02
CA HIS A 130 0.93 -18.85 12.16
C HIS A 130 0.03 -19.56 13.18
N ASN A 131 -1.05 -20.22 12.73
CA ASN A 131 -1.93 -20.98 13.62
C ASN A 131 -1.17 -22.09 14.33
N ALA A 132 -0.30 -22.83 13.63
CA ALA A 132 0.52 -23.86 14.24
C ALA A 132 1.48 -23.29 15.31
N LEU A 133 2.06 -22.10 15.08
CA LEU A 133 2.99 -21.45 16.00
C LEU A 133 2.34 -20.91 17.28
N PHE A 134 1.14 -20.35 17.18
CA PHE A 134 0.50 -19.60 18.27
C PHE A 134 -0.76 -20.25 18.86
N TYR A 135 -1.37 -21.19 18.13
CA TYR A 135 -2.58 -21.90 18.52
C TYR A 135 -2.42 -23.41 18.23
N PRO A 136 -1.43 -24.09 18.84
CA PRO A 136 -1.18 -25.51 18.58
C PRO A 136 -2.41 -26.35 18.98
N PRO A 137 -2.75 -27.42 18.22
CA PRO A 137 -3.92 -28.26 18.51
C PRO A 137 -3.85 -28.99 19.87
N SER A 138 -2.64 -29.20 20.37
CA SER A 138 -2.38 -29.81 21.68
C SER A 138 -2.17 -28.76 22.75
N GLU A 139 -2.63 -29.02 23.98
CA GLU A 139 -2.28 -28.21 25.16
C GLU A 139 -0.77 -28.17 25.44
N GLN A 140 0.01 -29.07 24.82
CA GLN A 140 1.45 -29.06 24.92
C GLN A 140 2.07 -27.98 24.01
N PRO A 141 2.99 -27.15 24.54
CA PRO A 141 3.71 -26.20 23.73
C PRO A 141 4.59 -26.91 22.71
N LEU A 142 4.73 -26.31 21.53
CA LEU A 142 5.66 -26.79 20.50
C LEU A 142 7.07 -26.94 21.07
N ASN A 143 7.71 -28.07 20.80
CA ASN A 143 9.12 -28.23 21.13
C ASN A 143 9.99 -27.24 20.32
N ALA A 144 11.21 -26.99 20.80
CA ALA A 144 12.10 -25.99 20.21
C ALA A 144 12.50 -26.29 18.76
N ARG A 145 12.57 -27.57 18.37
CA ARG A 145 12.93 -27.99 17.01
C ARG A 145 11.81 -27.64 16.04
N ASP A 146 10.58 -27.99 16.37
CA ASP A 146 9.40 -27.74 15.53
C ASP A 146 9.15 -26.24 15.39
N LYS A 147 9.25 -25.49 16.51
CA LYS A 147 9.19 -24.03 16.48
C LYS A 147 10.22 -23.42 15.52
N ARG A 148 11.47 -23.89 15.54
CA ARG A 148 12.52 -23.42 14.61
C ARG A 148 12.21 -23.77 13.15
N MET A 149 11.65 -24.95 12.88
CA MET A 149 11.26 -25.34 11.52
C MET A 149 10.12 -24.46 10.99
N LEU A 150 9.09 -24.21 11.79
CA LEU A 150 7.97 -23.34 11.43
C LEU A 150 8.43 -21.89 11.20
N LEU A 151 9.33 -21.37 12.02
CA LEU A 151 9.92 -20.03 11.82
C LEU A 151 10.75 -19.93 10.53
N ARG A 152 11.53 -20.97 10.19
CA ARG A 152 12.27 -21.03 8.91
C ARG A 152 11.31 -21.09 7.72
N ARG A 153 10.25 -21.89 7.82
CA ARG A 153 9.21 -21.97 6.79
C ARG A 153 8.49 -20.63 6.63
N ASP A 154 8.20 -19.93 7.73
CA ASP A 154 7.60 -18.59 7.71
C ASP A 154 8.46 -17.61 6.90
N ALA A 155 9.76 -17.57 7.18
CA ALA A 155 10.70 -16.72 6.48
C ALA A 155 10.77 -17.04 4.97
N GLN A 156 10.78 -18.33 4.61
CA GLN A 156 10.77 -18.78 3.21
C GLN A 156 9.48 -18.41 2.47
N LEU A 157 8.32 -18.53 3.15
CA LEU A 157 7.03 -18.16 2.59
C LEU A 157 6.96 -16.65 2.37
N ARG A 158 7.42 -15.83 3.33
CA ARG A 158 7.51 -14.36 3.17
C ARG A 158 8.42 -13.96 2.02
N GLN A 159 9.58 -14.62 1.87
CA GLN A 159 10.48 -14.38 0.75
C GLN A 159 9.85 -14.78 -0.59
N SER A 160 9.13 -15.90 -0.63
CA SER A 160 8.40 -16.35 -1.82
C SER A 160 7.28 -15.40 -2.19
N MET A 161 6.53 -14.91 -1.21
CA MET A 161 5.48 -13.91 -1.40
C MET A 161 6.08 -12.61 -1.99
N ALA A 162 7.16 -12.09 -1.41
CA ALA A 162 7.83 -10.89 -1.90
C ALA A 162 8.32 -11.05 -3.36
N ARG A 163 8.84 -12.23 -3.70
CA ARG A 163 9.28 -12.57 -5.06
C ARG A 163 8.12 -12.60 -6.06
N LEU A 164 7.04 -13.30 -5.71
CA LEU A 164 5.82 -13.41 -6.53
C LEU A 164 5.15 -12.05 -6.74
N ALA A 165 5.18 -11.19 -5.74
CA ALA A 165 4.64 -9.84 -5.79
C ALA A 165 5.58 -8.82 -6.46
N GLY A 166 6.75 -9.25 -6.97
CA GLY A 166 7.67 -8.36 -7.70
C GLY A 166 8.44 -7.38 -6.81
N PHE A 167 8.52 -7.62 -5.50
CA PHE A 167 9.28 -6.78 -4.55
C PHE A 167 10.77 -7.10 -4.49
N THR A 168 11.29 -7.99 -5.34
CA THR A 168 12.69 -8.43 -5.27
C THR A 168 13.52 -7.99 -6.48
N CYS A 169 14.78 -7.62 -6.24
CA CYS A 169 15.82 -7.46 -7.26
C CYS A 169 17.02 -8.34 -6.86
N CYS A 170 17.57 -9.11 -7.79
CA CYS A 170 18.69 -10.03 -7.52
C CYS A 170 18.47 -10.93 -6.27
N GLY A 171 17.24 -11.43 -6.09
CA GLY A 171 16.86 -12.28 -4.95
C GLY A 171 16.65 -11.54 -3.61
N THR A 172 16.87 -10.24 -3.55
CA THR A 172 16.78 -9.42 -2.34
C THR A 172 15.57 -8.49 -2.41
N ASN A 173 14.89 -8.24 -1.27
CA ASN A 173 13.79 -7.27 -1.22
C ASN A 173 14.32 -5.86 -1.58
N MET A 174 13.69 -5.20 -2.55
CA MET A 174 14.06 -3.88 -3.04
C MET A 174 13.83 -2.76 -2.01
N GLN A 175 13.02 -3.02 -0.97
CA GLN A 175 12.64 -2.05 0.06
C GLN A 175 12.07 -0.75 -0.52
N LEU A 176 11.26 -0.85 -1.59
CA LEU A 176 10.78 0.31 -2.35
C LEU A 176 10.03 1.37 -1.51
N GLY A 177 9.53 0.99 -0.33
CA GLY A 177 8.85 1.89 0.60
C GLY A 177 9.64 3.12 1.01
N ARG A 178 10.98 3.05 1.04
CA ARG A 178 11.82 4.21 1.38
C ARG A 178 11.80 5.32 0.33
N PHE A 179 11.31 5.03 -0.88
CA PHE A 179 11.26 5.96 -1.99
C PHE A 179 9.84 6.46 -2.31
N LEU A 180 8.89 6.25 -1.39
CA LEU A 180 7.49 6.67 -1.57
C LEU A 180 7.38 8.16 -1.92
N ALA A 181 8.17 9.02 -1.28
CA ALA A 181 8.13 10.47 -1.46
C ALA A 181 8.64 10.93 -2.84
N CYS A 182 9.51 10.16 -3.50
CA CYS A 182 10.12 10.49 -4.79
C CYS A 182 9.17 10.23 -5.98
N MET A 183 8.08 9.50 -5.73
CA MET A 183 7.08 9.12 -6.73
C MET A 183 5.90 10.08 -6.72
N GLY A 184 5.18 10.18 -7.85
CA GLY A 184 3.92 10.92 -7.85
C GLY A 184 2.87 10.28 -6.92
N ALA A 185 1.90 11.07 -6.48
CA ALA A 185 0.86 10.65 -5.53
C ALA A 185 0.23 9.29 -5.87
N THR A 186 -0.13 9.08 -7.15
CA THR A 186 -0.75 7.85 -7.65
C THR A 186 0.14 6.62 -7.44
N ALA A 187 1.37 6.62 -7.98
CA ALA A 187 2.29 5.49 -7.87
C ALA A 187 2.71 5.23 -6.42
N SER A 188 2.84 6.28 -5.63
CA SER A 188 3.16 6.18 -4.20
C SER A 188 2.05 5.50 -3.40
N ARG A 189 0.79 5.93 -3.60
CA ARG A 189 -0.39 5.30 -3.01
C ARG A 189 -0.48 3.83 -3.38
N GLU A 190 -0.26 3.51 -4.65
CA GLU A 190 -0.36 2.15 -5.17
C GLU A 190 0.71 1.22 -4.61
N LEU A 191 1.97 1.68 -4.55
CA LEU A 191 3.03 0.93 -3.90
C LEU A 191 2.71 0.73 -2.41
N TRP A 192 2.27 1.78 -1.72
CA TRP A 192 1.91 1.69 -0.31
C TRP A 192 0.77 0.69 -0.06
N LEU A 193 -0.28 0.73 -0.89
CA LEU A 193 -1.36 -0.26 -0.84
C LEU A 193 -0.87 -1.68 -1.08
N ALA A 194 0.03 -1.89 -2.06
CA ALA A 194 0.65 -3.19 -2.28
C ALA A 194 1.46 -3.65 -1.07
N MET A 195 2.24 -2.75 -0.45
CA MET A 195 3.00 -3.06 0.77
C MET A 195 2.08 -3.40 1.94
N ARG A 196 1.00 -2.64 2.17
CA ARG A 196 0.00 -2.93 3.21
C ARG A 196 -0.69 -4.26 2.96
N TRP A 197 -1.10 -4.54 1.73
CA TRP A 197 -1.72 -5.81 1.37
C TRP A 197 -0.82 -7.01 1.64
N MET A 198 0.49 -6.88 1.37
CA MET A 198 1.49 -7.90 1.66
C MET A 198 1.71 -8.10 3.17
N ALA A 199 1.62 -7.03 3.96
CA ALA A 199 1.92 -7.04 5.40
C ALA A 199 0.73 -7.41 6.28
N ASP A 200 -0.47 -6.97 5.90
CA ASP A 200 -1.69 -7.14 6.69
C ASP A 200 -2.14 -8.62 6.69
N ASP A 201 -2.68 -9.08 7.82
CA ASP A 201 -3.23 -10.44 7.98
C ASP A 201 -4.30 -10.70 6.91
N PRO A 202 -4.20 -11.82 6.14
CA PRO A 202 -5.21 -12.19 5.16
C PRO A 202 -6.66 -12.18 5.70
N LYS A 203 -6.89 -12.53 6.98
CA LYS A 203 -8.22 -12.51 7.61
C LYS A 203 -8.76 -11.09 7.82
N ALA A 204 -7.88 -10.12 7.93
CA ALA A 204 -8.22 -8.72 8.14
C ALA A 204 -8.42 -7.96 6.81
N HIS A 205 -8.23 -8.62 5.67
CA HIS A 205 -8.43 -8.00 4.36
C HIS A 205 -9.89 -7.64 4.13
N ARG A 206 -10.10 -6.42 3.65
CA ARG A 206 -11.41 -5.88 3.31
C ARG A 206 -11.31 -5.19 1.95
N ALA A 207 -12.44 -5.15 1.24
CA ALA A 207 -12.60 -4.39 0.01
C ALA A 207 -13.56 -3.23 0.26
N CYS A 208 -13.34 -2.13 -0.45
CA CYS A 208 -14.20 -0.95 -0.45
C CYS A 208 -15.58 -1.35 -0.94
N ALA A 209 -16.61 -1.07 -0.14
CA ALA A 209 -18.00 -1.41 -0.47
C ALA A 209 -18.63 -0.48 -1.52
N TRP A 210 -17.95 0.62 -1.89
CA TRP A 210 -18.39 1.52 -2.94
C TRP A 210 -18.51 0.76 -4.28
N PRO A 211 -19.64 0.85 -5.00
CA PRO A 211 -19.97 -0.03 -6.14
C PRO A 211 -18.92 -0.07 -7.25
N ASP A 212 -18.24 1.05 -7.46
CA ASP A 212 -17.21 1.23 -8.47
C ASP A 212 -15.79 1.05 -7.88
N CYS A 213 -15.56 1.36 -6.61
CA CYS A 213 -14.22 1.38 -6.06
C CYS A 213 -13.60 -0.03 -5.94
N GLY A 214 -14.22 -0.93 -5.17
CA GLY A 214 -13.73 -2.30 -4.89
C GLY A 214 -12.30 -2.40 -4.31
N ALA A 215 -11.63 -1.27 -4.03
CA ALA A 215 -10.23 -1.25 -3.67
C ALA A 215 -9.98 -1.88 -2.30
N TYR A 216 -8.80 -2.45 -2.12
CA TYR A 216 -8.36 -2.93 -0.82
C TYR A 216 -8.35 -1.83 0.24
N LEU A 217 -8.80 -2.19 1.44
CA LEU A 217 -8.79 -1.34 2.63
C LEU A 217 -7.73 -1.85 3.61
N PRO A 218 -6.63 -1.11 3.80
CA PRO A 218 -5.60 -1.47 4.78
C PRO A 218 -6.17 -1.54 6.20
N VAL A 219 -5.59 -2.43 7.02
CA VAL A 219 -6.04 -2.62 8.42
C VAL A 219 -5.83 -1.35 9.25
N CYS A 220 -4.77 -0.59 8.97
CA CYS A 220 -4.51 0.70 9.65
C CYS A 220 -5.52 1.79 9.31
N CYS A 221 -6.34 1.61 8.25
CA CYS A 221 -7.40 2.57 7.90
C CYS A 221 -8.72 2.29 8.61
N ARG A 222 -8.75 1.31 9.53
CA ARG A 222 -9.92 0.96 10.33
C ARG A 222 -10.08 1.91 11.52
N TYR A 223 -11.30 2.35 11.77
CA TYR A 223 -11.66 3.12 12.96
C TYR A 223 -13.07 2.78 13.45
N VAL A 224 -13.42 3.28 14.64
CA VAL A 224 -14.74 3.15 15.25
C VAL A 224 -15.28 4.56 15.49
N VAL A 225 -16.56 4.77 15.22
CA VAL A 225 -17.23 6.04 15.55
C VAL A 225 -17.87 5.90 16.93
N PRO A 226 -17.59 6.80 17.89
CA PRO A 226 -18.23 6.77 19.20
C PRO A 226 -19.76 6.77 19.07
N GLY A 227 -20.42 5.82 19.74
CA GLY A 227 -21.89 5.69 19.67
C GLY A 227 -22.40 4.82 18.52
N GLU A 228 -21.55 4.38 17.60
CA GLU A 228 -21.91 3.40 16.56
C GLU A 228 -21.39 2.01 16.92
N ALA A 229 -22.22 0.99 16.69
CA ALA A 229 -21.84 -0.41 16.89
C ALA A 229 -20.89 -0.95 15.79
N GLY A 230 -20.74 -0.22 14.68
CA GLY A 230 -20.03 -0.65 13.48
C GLY A 230 -18.60 -0.14 13.39
N ARG A 231 -17.74 -0.94 12.76
CA ARG A 231 -16.41 -0.49 12.33
C ARG A 231 -16.52 0.22 10.97
N ARG A 232 -15.67 1.22 10.76
CA ARG A 232 -15.53 1.91 9.48
C ARG A 232 -14.10 1.77 8.99
N TRP A 233 -13.93 1.85 7.68
CA TRP A 233 -12.64 1.91 7.02
C TRP A 233 -12.59 3.12 6.11
N TYR A 234 -11.48 3.84 6.17
CA TYR A 234 -11.20 4.89 5.21
C TYR A 234 -10.55 4.31 3.95
N CYS A 235 -11.11 4.59 2.78
CA CYS A 235 -10.56 4.15 1.51
C CYS A 235 -9.64 5.23 0.93
N VAL A 236 -8.32 4.99 0.91
CA VAL A 236 -7.35 5.94 0.32
C VAL A 236 -7.48 6.10 -1.21
N THR A 237 -8.24 5.22 -1.86
CA THR A 237 -8.45 5.21 -3.30
C THR A 237 -9.57 6.15 -3.72
N CYS A 238 -10.78 5.99 -3.16
CA CYS A 238 -11.92 6.89 -3.41
C CYS A 238 -12.01 8.06 -2.41
N GLN A 239 -11.17 8.07 -1.36
CA GLN A 239 -11.20 9.05 -0.27
C GLN A 239 -12.53 9.08 0.53
N GLY A 240 -13.30 7.99 0.45
CA GLY A 240 -14.57 7.81 1.16
C GLY A 240 -14.47 6.81 2.31
N ASN A 241 -15.55 6.73 3.09
CA ASN A 241 -15.70 5.77 4.19
C ASN A 241 -16.48 4.54 3.71
N SER A 242 -16.06 3.36 4.17
CA SER A 242 -16.73 2.08 3.96
C SER A 242 -17.14 1.50 5.30
N MET A 243 -18.40 1.11 5.47
CA MET A 243 -18.90 0.44 6.67
C MET A 243 -18.52 -1.05 6.68
N ASP A 244 -18.52 -1.67 7.87
CA ASP A 244 -18.36 -3.12 8.09
C ASP A 244 -19.58 -3.93 7.60
N CYS A 245 -19.95 -3.73 6.34
CA CYS A 245 -20.79 -4.63 5.54
C CYS A 245 -20.00 -5.22 4.37
N ALA A 246 -18.68 -4.98 4.36
CA ALA A 246 -17.77 -5.33 3.29
C ALA A 246 -17.75 -6.85 3.09
N ARG A 247 -18.07 -7.27 1.86
CA ARG A 247 -17.85 -8.62 1.33
C ARG A 247 -16.50 -9.11 1.86
N THR A 248 -16.50 -10.20 2.62
CA THR A 248 -15.26 -10.89 2.95
C THR A 248 -14.56 -11.22 1.63
N TRP A 249 -13.23 -11.08 1.57
CA TRP A 249 -12.45 -11.26 0.35
C TRP A 249 -12.80 -12.51 -0.50
N PRO A 250 -13.21 -13.68 0.06
CA PRO A 250 -13.67 -14.79 -0.78
C PRO A 250 -14.97 -14.54 -1.57
N ALA A 251 -15.80 -13.55 -1.20
CA ALA A 251 -17.13 -13.30 -1.79
C ALA A 251 -17.19 -12.09 -2.74
N ALA A 252 -16.10 -11.32 -2.92
CA ALA A 252 -16.06 -10.18 -3.83
C ALA A 252 -15.44 -10.56 -5.18
N PRO A 253 -15.98 -10.08 -6.32
CA PRO A 253 -15.27 -10.17 -7.60
C PRO A 253 -13.92 -9.48 -7.45
N ASN A 254 -12.89 -10.30 -7.59
CA ASN A 254 -11.56 -10.06 -7.07
C ASN A 254 -10.75 -9.08 -7.94
N VAL A 255 -10.74 -7.79 -7.59
CA VAL A 255 -9.96 -6.76 -8.29
C VAL A 255 -8.99 -6.10 -7.30
N PHE A 256 -7.68 -6.33 -7.48
CA PHE A 256 -6.63 -5.75 -6.63
C PHE A 256 -5.42 -5.28 -7.47
N PRO A 257 -4.86 -4.06 -7.27
CA PRO A 257 -5.41 -2.92 -6.52
C PRO A 257 -5.66 -1.70 -7.42
N TYR A 258 -6.56 -1.75 -8.41
CA TYR A 258 -6.82 -0.56 -9.22
C TYR A 258 -8.30 -0.29 -9.47
N LEU A 259 -8.59 0.99 -9.22
CA LEU A 259 -9.69 1.83 -9.66
C LEU A 259 -10.38 1.37 -10.96
N PRO A 260 -11.66 1.73 -11.13
CA PRO A 260 -12.29 1.81 -12.44
C PRO A 260 -11.47 2.66 -13.41
N ARG A 261 -11.70 2.40 -14.69
CA ARG A 261 -11.38 3.31 -15.80
C ARG A 261 -11.77 4.74 -15.42
N GLY A 262 -10.90 5.69 -15.75
CA GLY A 262 -11.05 7.09 -15.41
C GLY A 262 -12.49 7.59 -15.47
N GLN A 263 -13.00 7.97 -14.31
CA GLN A 263 -13.86 9.12 -14.18
C GLN A 263 -13.21 10.01 -13.11
N PRO A 264 -13.34 11.34 -13.20
CA PRO A 264 -13.35 12.16 -11.99
C PRO A 264 -14.26 11.50 -10.95
N ALA A 265 -14.17 11.86 -9.68
CA ALA A 265 -15.33 11.71 -8.81
C ALA A 265 -16.47 12.57 -9.43
N LEU A 266 -17.12 12.04 -10.47
CA LEU A 266 -18.32 12.61 -11.05
C LEU A 266 -19.34 12.33 -9.96
N THR A 267 -19.73 13.42 -9.32
CA THR A 267 -20.54 13.51 -8.10
C THR A 267 -19.81 13.13 -6.79
N PRO A 268 -19.75 14.02 -5.78
CA PRO A 268 -19.75 13.56 -4.40
C PRO A 268 -20.95 12.63 -4.23
N CYS A 269 -20.73 11.53 -3.52
CA CYS A 269 -21.69 10.52 -3.10
C CYS A 269 -23.15 11.03 -3.07
N ARG A 270 -24.03 10.36 -3.83
CA ARG A 270 -25.48 10.40 -3.62
C ARG A 270 -25.90 9.12 -2.89
#